data_AF-A0A151ZDR3-F1
#
_entry.id   AF-A0A151ZDR3-F1
#
_cell.length_a   1.000
_cell.length_b   1.000
_cell.length_c   1.000
_cell.angle_alpha   90.00
_cell.angle_beta   90.00
_cell.angle_gamma   90.00
#
_symmetry.space_group_name_H-M   'P 1'
#
loop_
_entity.id
_entity.type
_entity.pdbx_description
1 polymer ?
#
loop_
_entity_poly.entity_id
_entity_poly.type
_entity_poly.pdbx_seq_one_letter_code
_entity_poly.pdbx_strand_id
1 'polypeptide(L)'
;MKITSIIVVIGMISMCYGQQTCSDLLLPYFISGTQVGIEWIKMTQDGQVSYAQGNSLYDTSFNINLANTDSYTGISNQAITCFNEKMQPFAIDKTIINFGDPASFTITRDGDVKINSVSLGTSQFKLTHCKNNIFSGFDDFGQLFSFVFNKGTKLPLLGQACTGPTIPPTNGPGNPPTDRVRFDTQLISQWNENGQNYYQFSTNIVNIGNTDITTLVFVQNALELRDPSSIYGVAVITIYQYSLPSYLKSIAPGNTHNFGYIAKSSVPPTFTVQNIYP
;
A
#
# COMPACT_ATOMS: atom_id res chain seq x y z
N MET A 1 25.62 0.77 62.48
CA MET A 1 26.40 0.78 61.22
C MET A 1 26.28 -0.59 60.52
N LYS A 2 25.10 -0.96 59.99
CA LYS A 2 24.87 -2.24 59.25
C LYS A 2 23.67 -2.20 58.28
N ILE A 3 22.92 -1.10 58.19
CA ILE A 3 21.70 -1.00 57.35
C ILE A 3 21.99 -0.41 55.96
N THR A 4 23.08 0.36 55.80
CA THR A 4 23.44 1.03 54.55
C THR A 4 23.92 0.07 53.45
N SER A 5 24.41 -1.13 53.79
CA SER A 5 24.91 -2.11 52.81
C SER A 5 23.80 -2.93 52.13
N ILE A 6 22.59 -3.00 52.71
CA ILE A 6 21.49 -3.80 52.14
C ILE A 6 20.74 -3.04 51.05
N ILE A 7 20.66 -1.70 51.15
CA ILE A 7 19.97 -0.85 50.16
C ILE A 7 20.73 -0.81 48.83
N VAL A 8 22.07 -0.88 48.85
CA VAL A 8 22.90 -0.91 47.65
C VAL A 8 22.73 -2.22 46.87
N VAL A 9 22.51 -3.35 47.55
CA VAL A 9 22.33 -4.66 46.89
C VAL A 9 20.96 -4.78 46.24
N ILE A 10 19.89 -4.25 46.85
CA ILE A 10 18.55 -4.24 46.25
C ILE A 10 18.48 -3.30 45.03
N GLY A 11 19.25 -2.20 45.03
CA GLY A 11 19.40 -1.31 43.87
C GLY A 11 20.10 -1.97 42.67
N MET A 12 21.10 -2.83 42.91
CA MET A 12 21.78 -3.57 41.83
C MET A 12 20.93 -4.71 41.26
N ILE A 13 20.11 -5.38 42.08
CA ILE A 13 19.22 -6.45 41.60
C ILE A 13 18.12 -5.90 40.68
N SER A 14 17.64 -4.66 40.91
CA SER A 14 16.66 -4.00 40.03
C SER A 14 17.24 -3.49 38.70
N MET A 15 18.57 -3.42 38.54
CA MET A 15 19.26 -3.08 37.29
C MET A 15 19.66 -4.33 36.48
N CYS A 16 19.53 -5.52 37.05
CA CYS A 16 19.80 -6.80 36.37
C CYS A 16 18.54 -7.48 35.82
N TYR A 17 17.35 -6.87 35.95
CA TYR A 17 16.23 -7.22 35.07
C TYR A 17 16.57 -6.69 33.68
N GLY A 18 17.26 -7.54 32.91
CA GLY A 18 17.81 -7.23 31.60
C GLY A 18 16.78 -6.47 30.77
N GLN A 19 17.10 -5.21 30.45
CA GLN A 19 16.34 -4.48 29.47
C GLN A 19 16.39 -5.30 28.18
N GLN A 20 15.25 -5.85 27.79
CA GLN A 20 15.13 -6.56 26.55
C GLN A 20 15.50 -5.60 25.42
N THR A 21 16.51 -5.97 24.64
CA THR A 21 16.96 -5.11 23.54
C THR A 21 15.94 -5.15 22.40
N CYS A 22 15.92 -4.11 21.57
CA CYS A 22 15.09 -4.11 20.36
C CYS A 22 15.40 -5.32 19.46
N SER A 23 16.67 -5.72 19.36
CA SER A 23 17.09 -6.91 18.63
C SER A 23 16.41 -8.19 19.14
N ASP A 24 16.32 -8.37 20.47
CA ASP A 24 15.68 -9.55 21.05
C ASP A 24 14.18 -9.60 20.70
N LEU A 25 13.51 -8.45 20.72
CA LEU A 25 12.10 -8.32 20.35
C LEU A 25 11.85 -8.46 18.84
N LEU A 26 12.85 -8.20 18.00
CA LEU A 26 12.75 -8.33 16.55
C LEU A 26 12.87 -9.78 16.06
N LEU A 27 13.62 -10.64 16.78
CA LEU A 27 13.88 -12.03 16.37
C LEU A 27 12.64 -12.80 15.86
N PRO A 28 11.45 -12.71 16.48
CA PRO A 28 10.27 -13.44 16.03
C PRO A 28 9.79 -13.09 14.62
N TYR A 29 10.22 -11.96 14.05
CA TYR A 29 9.83 -11.46 12.72
C TYR A 29 10.83 -11.85 11.61
N PHE A 30 11.99 -12.41 11.95
CA PHE A 30 13.02 -12.86 11.01
C PHE A 30 12.95 -14.38 10.78
N ILE A 31 11.75 -14.87 10.46
CA ILE A 31 11.52 -16.28 10.08
C ILE A 31 11.40 -16.35 8.56
N SER A 32 12.26 -17.15 7.92
CA SER A 32 12.31 -17.24 6.45
C SER A 32 10.93 -17.56 5.88
N GLY A 33 10.53 -16.87 4.82
CA GLY A 33 9.25 -17.10 4.15
C GLY A 33 8.02 -16.54 4.88
N THR A 34 8.17 -15.99 6.09
CA THR A 34 7.04 -15.45 6.86
C THR A 34 6.84 -13.97 6.55
N GLN A 35 5.65 -13.62 6.06
CA GLN A 35 5.25 -12.22 5.89
C GLN A 35 4.96 -11.55 7.24
N VAL A 36 5.32 -10.28 7.32
CA VAL A 36 5.11 -9.40 8.46
C VAL A 36 4.41 -8.15 7.94
N GLY A 37 3.18 -7.94 8.38
CA GLY A 37 2.49 -6.69 8.18
C GLY A 37 3.12 -5.61 9.05
N ILE A 38 3.42 -4.44 8.49
CA ILE A 38 3.99 -3.33 9.25
C ILE A 38 3.19 -2.08 8.98
N GLU A 39 2.71 -1.47 10.06
CA GLU A 39 2.16 -0.11 10.08
C GLU A 39 3.24 0.80 10.65
N TRP A 40 3.39 2.00 10.11
CA TRP A 40 4.29 2.98 10.70
C TRP A 40 3.75 4.39 10.64
N ILE A 41 4.17 5.18 11.63
CA ILE A 41 3.89 6.59 11.76
C ILE A 41 5.23 7.33 11.77
N LYS A 42 5.31 8.38 10.96
CA LYS A 42 6.38 9.37 10.99
C LYS A 42 5.82 10.67 11.54
N MET A 43 6.54 11.28 12.48
CA MET A 43 6.26 12.62 12.98
C MET A 43 7.50 13.51 12.80
N THR A 44 7.32 14.62 12.10
CA THR A 44 8.36 15.63 11.90
C THR A 44 8.33 16.66 13.03
N GLN A 45 9.40 17.46 13.14
CA GLN A 45 9.52 18.50 14.17
C GLN A 45 8.50 19.64 14.03
N ASP A 46 7.98 19.86 12.82
CA ASP A 46 6.91 20.82 12.53
C ASP A 46 5.49 20.23 12.70
N GLY A 47 5.38 19.00 13.23
CA GLY A 47 4.10 18.37 13.55
C GLY A 47 3.36 17.77 12.36
N GLN A 48 4.03 17.57 11.22
CA GLN A 48 3.48 16.77 10.13
C GLN A 48 3.47 15.31 10.57
N VAL A 49 2.36 14.63 10.25
CA VAL A 49 2.15 13.23 10.60
C VAL A 49 1.84 12.47 9.33
N SER A 50 2.63 11.44 9.07
CA SER A 50 2.41 10.51 7.98
C SER A 50 2.21 9.12 8.55
N TYR A 51 1.17 8.45 8.07
CA TYR A 51 0.86 7.06 8.38
C TYR A 51 1.04 6.24 7.12
N ALA A 52 1.64 5.06 7.21
CA ALA A 52 1.63 4.10 6.12
C ALA A 52 1.53 2.68 6.64
N GLN A 53 1.05 1.77 5.81
CA GLN A 53 1.07 0.36 6.09
C GLN A 53 1.45 -0.43 4.85
N GLY A 54 2.08 -1.58 5.07
CA GLY A 54 2.52 -2.45 4.01
C GLY A 54 2.95 -3.80 4.56
N ASN A 55 3.61 -4.57 3.72
CA ASN A 55 4.04 -5.92 4.05
C ASN A 55 5.53 -6.07 3.79
N SER A 56 6.18 -6.82 4.67
CA SER A 56 7.59 -7.15 4.55
C SER A 56 7.85 -8.64 4.72
N LEU A 57 8.96 -9.09 4.16
CA LEU A 57 9.41 -10.47 4.19
C LEU A 57 10.90 -10.51 4.49
N TYR A 58 11.27 -11.42 5.38
CA TYR A 58 12.63 -11.88 5.52
C TYR A 58 12.72 -13.26 4.85
N ASP A 59 13.64 -13.42 3.91
CA ASP A 59 13.98 -14.70 3.32
C ASP A 59 15.37 -14.61 2.69
N THR A 60 16.28 -15.54 2.99
CA THR A 60 17.67 -15.46 2.49
C THR A 60 17.78 -15.48 0.96
N SER A 61 16.76 -15.99 0.25
CA SER A 61 16.68 -15.94 -1.21
C SER A 61 16.11 -14.63 -1.76
N PHE A 62 15.43 -13.85 -0.92
CA PHE A 62 14.80 -12.57 -1.27
C PHE A 62 15.61 -11.38 -0.72
N ASN A 63 15.74 -11.31 0.61
CA ASN A 63 16.52 -10.32 1.32
C ASN A 63 16.91 -10.84 2.72
N ILE A 64 18.17 -10.63 3.11
CA ILE A 64 18.68 -10.99 4.45
C ILE A 64 18.14 -10.10 5.57
N ASN A 65 17.48 -9.00 5.22
CA ASN A 65 16.77 -8.10 6.11
C ASN A 65 15.27 -8.26 5.92
N LEU A 66 14.49 -7.74 6.87
CA LEU A 66 13.05 -7.62 6.70
C LEU A 66 12.79 -6.52 5.66
N ALA A 67 12.37 -6.90 4.46
CA ALA A 67 12.31 -6.02 3.30
C ALA A 67 10.90 -5.88 2.74
N ASN A 68 10.59 -4.76 2.10
CA ASN A 68 9.29 -4.51 1.46
C ASN A 68 8.97 -5.56 0.38
N THR A 69 7.72 -6.07 0.33
CA THR A 69 7.27 -6.99 -0.72
C THR A 69 6.23 -6.38 -1.67
N ASP A 70 5.28 -5.62 -1.14
CA ASP A 70 4.05 -5.24 -1.85
C ASP A 70 3.85 -3.71 -1.89
N SER A 71 4.91 -2.95 -1.63
CA SER A 71 4.90 -1.52 -1.33
C SER A 71 4.19 -1.18 -0.01
N TYR A 72 4.33 0.09 0.39
CA TYR A 72 3.67 0.69 1.55
C TYR A 72 2.86 1.88 1.07
N THR A 73 1.55 1.78 1.21
CA THR A 73 0.65 2.88 0.94
C THR A 73 0.53 3.74 2.19
N GLY A 74 0.64 5.05 2.04
CA GLY A 74 0.53 6.01 3.13
C GLY A 74 -0.42 7.16 2.86
N ILE A 75 -0.77 7.86 3.93
CA ILE A 75 -1.59 9.07 4.00
C ILE A 75 -0.91 10.04 4.97
N SER A 76 -1.20 11.34 4.82
CA SER A 76 -0.62 12.38 5.67
C SER A 76 -1.69 13.36 6.16
N ASN A 77 -1.44 14.01 7.29
CA ASN A 77 -2.29 15.12 7.74
C ASN A 77 -2.32 16.30 6.74
N GLN A 78 -1.33 16.39 5.84
CA GLN A 78 -1.31 17.35 4.74
C GLN A 78 -2.19 16.94 3.56
N ALA A 79 -2.54 15.65 3.46
CA ALA A 79 -3.47 15.16 2.47
C ALA A 79 -4.90 15.53 2.90
N ILE A 80 -5.38 16.68 2.45
CA ILE A 80 -6.67 17.24 2.84
C ILE A 80 -7.68 17.08 1.69
N THR A 81 -8.89 16.64 2.00
CA THR A 81 -10.03 16.61 1.06
C THR A 81 -11.27 17.23 1.71
N CYS A 82 -12.24 17.65 0.89
CA CYS A 82 -13.54 18.10 1.37
C CYS A 82 -14.51 16.93 1.36
N PHE A 83 -14.96 16.49 2.53
CA PHE A 83 -15.98 15.46 2.69
C PHE A 83 -17.20 16.08 3.38
N ASN A 84 -18.36 16.06 2.70
CA ASN A 84 -19.59 16.71 3.18
C ASN A 84 -19.37 18.17 3.62
N GLU A 85 -18.73 18.97 2.75
CA GLU A 85 -18.39 20.38 3.00
C GLU A 85 -17.46 20.64 4.21
N LYS A 86 -16.87 19.58 4.78
CA LYS A 86 -15.92 19.67 5.88
C LYS A 86 -14.53 19.27 5.41
N MET A 87 -13.54 20.00 5.90
CA MET A 87 -12.14 19.70 5.67
C MET A 87 -11.73 18.46 6.49
N GLN A 88 -11.26 17.42 5.82
CA GLN A 88 -10.81 16.19 6.44
C GLN A 88 -9.31 15.96 6.14
N PRO A 89 -8.43 15.89 7.14
CA PRO A 89 -7.04 15.45 6.97
C PRO A 89 -6.98 13.93 6.76
N PHE A 90 -5.83 13.43 6.33
CA PHE A 90 -5.62 12.00 6.04
C PHE A 90 -6.58 11.46 4.98
N ALA A 91 -6.76 12.24 3.92
CA ALA A 91 -7.63 11.92 2.80
C ALA A 91 -7.16 10.64 2.07
N ILE A 92 -8.04 9.64 2.01
CA ILE A 92 -7.72 8.30 1.48
C ILE A 92 -7.61 8.26 -0.05
N ASP A 93 -8.22 9.24 -0.73
CA ASP A 93 -8.11 9.48 -2.17
C ASP A 93 -6.77 10.15 -2.55
N LYS A 94 -5.98 10.57 -1.56
CA LYS A 94 -4.65 11.17 -1.70
C LYS A 94 -3.57 10.29 -1.09
N THR A 95 -3.71 8.99 -1.27
CA THR A 95 -2.70 8.01 -0.85
C THR A 95 -1.42 8.15 -1.65
N ILE A 96 -0.30 7.77 -1.03
CA ILE A 96 1.02 7.83 -1.63
C ILE A 96 1.69 6.47 -1.50
N ILE A 97 2.28 6.00 -2.60
CA ILE A 97 3.11 4.80 -2.62
C ILE A 97 4.53 5.19 -2.18
N ASN A 98 4.99 4.65 -1.05
CA ASN A 98 6.29 5.04 -0.49
C ASN A 98 7.47 4.33 -1.15
N PHE A 99 7.35 3.03 -1.43
CA PHE A 99 8.50 2.19 -1.82
C PHE A 99 8.25 1.49 -3.16
N GLY A 100 9.11 1.76 -4.14
CA GLY A 100 9.01 1.15 -5.47
C GLY A 100 9.65 -0.23 -5.59
N ASP A 101 10.53 -0.60 -4.65
CA ASP A 101 11.29 -1.85 -4.70
C ASP A 101 11.55 -2.42 -3.28
N PRO A 102 12.02 -3.67 -3.16
CA PRO A 102 12.30 -4.30 -1.87
C PRO A 102 13.43 -3.67 -1.06
N ALA A 103 14.43 -3.07 -1.69
CA ALA A 103 15.58 -2.47 -1.01
C ALA A 103 15.30 -1.04 -0.53
N SER A 104 14.19 -0.44 -0.97
CA SER A 104 13.75 0.88 -0.54
C SER A 104 13.19 0.93 0.88
N PHE A 105 12.91 -0.21 1.51
CA PHE A 105 12.61 -0.29 2.93
C PHE A 105 13.16 -1.58 3.52
N THR A 106 14.08 -1.46 4.47
CA THR A 106 14.66 -2.62 5.14
C THR A 106 14.87 -2.39 6.63
N ILE A 107 14.64 -3.43 7.43
CA ILE A 107 15.00 -3.47 8.85
C ILE A 107 15.93 -4.66 9.10
N THR A 108 17.10 -4.41 9.70
CA THR A 108 18.06 -5.46 10.09
C THR A 108 17.63 -6.13 11.39
N ARG A 109 18.18 -7.32 11.68
CA ARG A 109 17.95 -8.01 12.97
C ARG A 109 18.41 -7.19 14.18
N ASP A 110 19.42 -6.35 13.98
CA ASP A 110 19.99 -5.47 15.01
C ASP A 110 19.22 -4.15 15.15
N GLY A 111 18.11 -4.00 14.43
CA GLY A 111 17.19 -2.87 14.51
C GLY A 111 17.64 -1.64 13.71
N ASP A 112 18.55 -1.77 12.75
CA ASP A 112 18.89 -0.68 11.85
C ASP A 112 17.83 -0.60 10.74
N VAL A 113 17.25 0.58 10.58
CA VAL A 113 16.18 0.89 9.64
C VAL A 113 16.76 1.72 8.51
N LYS A 114 16.44 1.34 7.27
CA LYS A 114 16.72 2.14 6.07
C LYS A 114 15.42 2.35 5.31
N ILE A 115 15.13 3.61 5.04
CA ILE A 115 13.96 4.08 4.30
C ILE A 115 14.46 4.90 3.12
N ASN A 116 14.05 4.52 1.91
CA ASN A 116 14.23 5.29 0.69
C ASN A 116 12.85 5.48 0.05
N SER A 117 12.11 6.47 0.56
CA SER A 117 10.75 6.74 0.14
C SER A 117 10.73 7.75 -1.01
N VAL A 118 9.88 7.50 -2.01
CA VAL A 118 9.62 8.45 -3.11
C VAL A 118 9.04 9.77 -2.58
N SER A 119 8.28 9.73 -1.47
CA SER A 119 7.55 10.89 -0.94
C SER A 119 8.17 11.48 0.32
N LEU A 120 8.90 10.68 1.11
CA LEU A 120 9.49 11.12 2.37
C LEU A 120 11.00 11.34 2.31
N GLY A 121 11.63 11.01 1.18
CA GLY A 121 13.09 11.03 1.04
C GLY A 121 13.76 9.82 1.71
N THR A 122 15.04 9.99 2.01
CA THR A 122 15.88 8.94 2.60
C THR A 122 16.10 9.19 4.09
N SER A 123 15.86 8.17 4.92
CA SER A 123 16.19 8.16 6.35
C SER A 123 16.88 6.85 6.71
N GLN A 124 17.88 6.93 7.59
CA GLN A 124 18.54 5.77 8.18
C GLN A 124 18.71 6.01 9.67
N PHE A 125 18.37 5.03 10.49
CA PHE A 125 18.42 5.16 11.95
C PHE A 125 18.35 3.82 12.65
N LYS A 126 18.52 3.82 13.97
CA LYS A 126 18.41 2.63 14.81
C LYS A 126 17.14 2.67 15.66
N LEU A 127 16.46 1.54 15.78
CA LEU A 127 15.37 1.35 16.73
C LEU A 127 15.94 1.40 18.16
N THR A 128 15.42 2.32 18.96
CA THR A 128 15.92 2.61 20.31
C THR A 128 14.88 2.34 21.39
N HIS A 129 13.59 2.34 21.04
CA HIS A 129 12.51 2.13 21.99
C HIS A 129 11.57 1.03 21.49
N CYS A 130 11.52 -0.08 22.21
CA CYS A 130 10.81 -1.27 21.79
C CYS A 130 10.00 -1.86 22.93
N LYS A 131 8.75 -2.20 22.65
CA LYS A 131 7.84 -2.84 23.60
C LYS A 131 6.84 -3.70 22.85
N ASN A 132 6.83 -5.00 23.13
CA ASN A 132 6.02 -5.98 22.42
C ASN A 132 6.27 -5.91 20.90
N ASN A 133 5.26 -5.58 20.11
CA ASN A 133 5.33 -5.44 18.66
C ASN A 133 5.50 -3.99 18.19
N ILE A 134 5.75 -3.05 19.11
CA ILE A 134 5.94 -1.64 18.80
C ILE A 134 7.43 -1.30 18.89
N PHE A 135 7.96 -0.72 17.83
CA PHE A 135 9.36 -0.35 17.70
C PHE A 135 9.45 1.11 17.26
N SER A 136 10.37 1.89 17.81
CA SER A 136 10.52 3.29 17.41
C SER A 136 11.96 3.78 17.52
N GLY A 137 12.25 4.83 16.77
CA GLY A 137 13.55 5.48 16.72
C GLY A 137 13.46 6.87 16.10
N PHE A 138 14.53 7.64 16.22
CA PHE A 138 14.66 8.96 15.61
C PHE A 138 15.70 8.89 14.52
N ASP A 139 15.44 9.54 13.39
CA ASP A 139 16.47 9.74 12.37
C ASP A 139 17.41 10.90 12.69
N ASP A 140 18.41 11.10 11.84
CA ASP A 140 19.42 12.15 11.99
C ASP A 140 18.81 13.56 11.92
N PHE A 141 17.59 13.70 11.39
CA PHE A 141 16.83 14.95 11.36
C PHE A 141 15.92 15.12 12.58
N GLY A 142 15.98 14.20 13.55
CA GLY A 142 15.14 14.19 14.73
C GLY A 142 13.67 13.88 14.45
N GLN A 143 13.36 13.23 13.32
CA GLN A 143 12.01 12.79 12.98
C GLN A 143 11.74 11.46 13.68
N LEU A 144 10.61 11.37 14.38
CA LEU A 144 10.21 10.15 15.06
C LEU A 144 9.59 9.18 14.06
N PHE A 145 10.06 7.94 14.07
CA PHE A 145 9.41 6.82 13.41
C PHE A 145 8.95 5.82 14.45
N SER A 146 7.69 5.39 14.36
CA SER A 146 7.12 4.33 15.18
C SER A 146 6.48 3.28 14.28
N PHE A 147 6.76 2.01 14.54
CA PHE A 147 6.34 0.87 13.76
C PHE A 147 5.52 -0.08 14.64
N VAL A 148 4.49 -0.68 14.07
CA VAL A 148 3.71 -1.77 14.67
C VAL A 148 3.84 -2.98 13.77
N PHE A 149 4.34 -4.09 14.33
CA PHE A 149 4.62 -5.31 13.58
C PHE A 149 3.52 -6.36 13.83
N ASN A 150 2.97 -6.91 12.76
CA ASN A 150 1.92 -7.90 12.75
C ASN A 150 2.44 -9.21 12.13
N LYS A 151 2.94 -10.11 12.99
CA LYS A 151 3.55 -11.37 12.56
C LYS A 151 2.53 -12.26 11.86
N GLY A 152 2.91 -12.82 10.70
CA GLY A 152 2.08 -13.79 9.97
C GLY A 152 0.76 -13.21 9.45
N THR A 153 0.60 -11.88 9.52
CA THR A 153 -0.61 -11.19 9.10
C THR A 153 -0.24 -10.27 7.95
N LYS A 154 -0.84 -10.53 6.78
CA LYS A 154 -0.76 -9.60 5.66
C LYS A 154 -1.72 -8.44 5.91
N LEU A 155 -1.22 -7.21 5.87
CA LEU A 155 -2.07 -6.02 5.95
C LEU A 155 -2.66 -5.72 4.58
N PRO A 156 -3.94 -5.31 4.52
CA PRO A 156 -4.55 -4.81 3.29
C PRO A 156 -3.90 -3.48 2.89
N LEU A 157 -4.12 -3.04 1.65
CA LEU A 157 -3.69 -1.70 1.25
C LEU A 157 -4.62 -0.65 1.88
N LEU A 158 -4.08 0.51 2.22
CA LEU A 158 -4.90 1.64 2.65
C LEU A 158 -5.90 2.02 1.55
N GLY A 159 -7.14 2.30 1.94
CA GLY A 159 -8.20 2.68 1.02
C GLY A 159 -8.84 1.52 0.26
N GLN A 160 -8.39 0.29 0.50
CA GLN A 160 -9.13 -0.88 0.05
C GLN A 160 -10.52 -0.88 0.70
N ALA A 161 -11.56 -1.18 -0.08
CA ALA A 161 -12.90 -1.33 0.46
C ALA A 161 -12.88 -2.37 1.58
N CYS A 162 -13.60 -2.10 2.68
CA CYS A 162 -13.77 -3.06 3.76
C CYS A 162 -14.43 -4.31 3.18
N THR A 163 -13.63 -5.34 2.90
CA THR A 163 -14.18 -6.69 2.73
C THR A 163 -14.62 -7.11 4.11
N GLY A 164 -15.88 -6.81 4.46
CA GLY A 164 -16.52 -7.48 5.59
C GLY A 164 -16.33 -8.99 5.46
N PRO A 165 -16.43 -9.77 6.56
CA PRO A 165 -16.39 -11.22 6.45
C PRO A 165 -17.34 -11.61 5.33
N THR A 166 -16.79 -12.16 4.24
CA THR A 166 -17.58 -12.81 3.22
C THR A 166 -18.39 -13.85 3.97
N ILE A 167 -19.66 -13.55 4.20
CA ILE A 167 -20.64 -14.51 4.66
C ILE A 167 -20.41 -15.72 3.76
N PRO A 168 -20.09 -16.90 4.30
CA PRO A 168 -19.88 -18.10 3.49
C PRO A 168 -21.02 -18.15 2.48
N PRO A 169 -20.72 -18.34 1.18
CA PRO A 169 -21.74 -18.26 0.14
C PRO A 169 -22.85 -19.21 0.57
N THR A 170 -23.96 -18.62 1.00
CA THR A 170 -25.17 -19.39 1.20
C THR A 170 -25.47 -19.86 -0.20
N ASN A 171 -25.38 -21.17 -0.44
CA ASN A 171 -25.63 -21.82 -1.72
C ASN A 171 -26.99 -21.33 -2.25
N GLY A 172 -26.93 -20.22 -2.97
CA GLY A 172 -27.99 -19.50 -3.62
C GLY A 172 -27.47 -19.27 -5.04
N PRO A 173 -28.26 -19.58 -6.06
CA PRO A 173 -27.77 -19.68 -7.43
C PRO A 173 -27.34 -18.29 -7.94
N GLY A 174 -26.04 -18.13 -8.20
CA GLY A 174 -25.48 -17.06 -9.03
C GLY A 174 -24.21 -16.44 -8.46
N ASN A 175 -23.05 -16.87 -8.95
CA ASN A 175 -21.91 -15.96 -9.07
C ASN A 175 -22.42 -14.67 -9.75
N PRO A 176 -22.08 -13.45 -9.30
CA PRO A 176 -22.32 -12.28 -10.12
C PRO A 176 -21.54 -12.52 -11.43
N PRO A 177 -22.22 -12.58 -12.58
CA PRO A 177 -21.56 -12.93 -13.82
C PRO A 177 -20.55 -11.83 -14.14
N THR A 178 -19.29 -12.24 -14.36
CA THR A 178 -18.29 -11.44 -15.08
C THR A 178 -18.80 -10.99 -16.45
N ASP A 179 -19.88 -11.60 -16.94
CA ASP A 179 -20.54 -11.39 -18.23
C ASP A 179 -21.36 -10.09 -18.31
N ARG A 180 -21.29 -9.18 -17.32
CA ARG A 180 -22.00 -7.90 -17.37
C ARG A 180 -21.21 -6.76 -17.99
N VAL A 181 -19.89 -6.92 -18.12
CA VAL A 181 -19.01 -5.88 -18.68
C VAL A 181 -18.18 -6.46 -19.79
N ARG A 182 -18.14 -5.74 -20.91
CA ARG A 182 -17.23 -6.01 -22.02
C ARG A 182 -16.28 -4.83 -22.20
N PHE A 183 -15.02 -5.12 -22.46
CA PHE A 183 -14.02 -4.12 -22.82
C PHE A 183 -13.73 -4.20 -24.32
N ASP A 184 -14.08 -3.14 -25.05
CA ASP A 184 -13.78 -3.04 -26.48
C ASP A 184 -12.64 -2.04 -26.68
N THR A 185 -11.43 -2.54 -26.97
CA THR A 185 -10.21 -1.74 -27.11
C THR A 185 -9.84 -1.54 -28.57
N GLN A 186 -9.47 -0.30 -28.94
CA GLN A 186 -9.01 0.07 -30.28
C GLN A 186 -7.71 0.85 -30.21
N LEU A 187 -6.76 0.53 -31.10
CA LEU A 187 -5.57 1.33 -31.31
C LEU A 187 -5.95 2.61 -32.07
N ILE A 188 -5.62 3.76 -31.51
CA ILE A 188 -5.93 5.09 -32.06
C ILE A 188 -4.72 5.66 -32.80
N SER A 189 -3.54 5.58 -32.20
CA SER A 189 -2.32 6.17 -32.74
C SER A 189 -1.09 5.39 -32.28
N GLN A 190 0.00 5.51 -33.02
CA GLN A 190 1.31 5.01 -32.63
C GLN A 190 2.40 5.97 -33.12
N TRP A 191 3.47 6.11 -32.34
CA TRP A 191 4.64 6.89 -32.73
C TRP A 191 5.91 6.33 -32.10
N ASN A 192 7.05 6.69 -32.68
CA ASN A 192 8.36 6.46 -32.09
C ASN A 192 8.87 7.76 -31.48
N GLU A 193 9.33 7.70 -30.24
CA GLU A 193 9.97 8.81 -29.55
C GLU A 193 11.23 8.27 -28.88
N ASN A 194 12.39 8.82 -29.26
CA ASN A 194 13.71 8.42 -28.75
C ASN A 194 13.99 6.91 -28.87
N GLY A 195 13.56 6.27 -29.96
CA GLY A 195 13.77 4.84 -30.19
C GLY A 195 12.77 3.93 -29.47
N GLN A 196 11.88 4.47 -28.64
CA GLN A 196 10.79 3.72 -28.00
C GLN A 196 9.49 3.91 -28.80
N ASN A 197 8.79 2.81 -29.07
CA ASN A 197 7.45 2.86 -29.65
C ASN A 197 6.41 3.05 -28.55
N TYR A 198 5.43 3.91 -28.83
CA TYR A 198 4.27 4.17 -27.99
C TYR A 198 2.99 3.96 -28.79
N TYR A 199 1.97 3.44 -28.10
CA TYR A 199 0.70 3.04 -28.67
C TYR A 199 -0.42 3.64 -27.83
N GLN A 200 -1.22 4.50 -28.45
CA GLN A 200 -2.40 5.11 -27.82
C GLN A 200 -3.63 4.26 -28.12
N PHE A 201 -4.33 3.86 -27.06
CA PHE A 201 -5.55 3.06 -27.14
C PHE A 201 -6.74 3.83 -26.59
N SER A 202 -7.92 3.50 -27.11
CA SER A 202 -9.22 3.89 -26.59
C SER A 202 -10.00 2.63 -26.27
N THR A 203 -10.54 2.55 -25.05
CA THR A 203 -11.29 1.39 -24.56
C THR A 203 -12.66 1.81 -24.10
N ASN A 204 -13.66 1.09 -24.61
CA ASN A 204 -15.05 1.21 -24.21
C ASN A 204 -15.39 0.16 -23.15
N ILE A 205 -15.87 0.60 -22.01
CA ILE A 205 -16.49 -0.22 -20.97
C ILE A 205 -17.99 -0.29 -21.29
N VAL A 206 -18.44 -1.43 -21.79
CA VAL A 206 -19.83 -1.64 -22.20
C VAL A 206 -20.58 -2.42 -21.12
N ASN A 207 -21.68 -1.87 -20.61
CA ASN A 207 -22.59 -2.63 -19.76
C ASN A 207 -23.47 -3.53 -20.63
N ILE A 208 -23.11 -4.81 -20.72
CA ILE A 208 -23.87 -5.84 -21.44
C ILE A 208 -24.86 -6.58 -20.53
N GLY A 209 -24.95 -6.19 -19.26
CA GLY A 209 -25.94 -6.68 -18.30
C GLY A 209 -27.30 -6.00 -18.42
N ASN A 210 -28.21 -6.37 -17.53
CA ASN A 210 -29.59 -5.86 -17.45
C ASN A 210 -29.84 -4.89 -16.29
N THR A 211 -28.79 -4.52 -15.56
CA THR A 211 -28.83 -3.60 -14.41
C THR A 211 -27.73 -2.57 -14.57
N ASP A 212 -27.93 -1.38 -14.00
CA ASP A 212 -26.91 -0.32 -13.94
C ASP A 212 -25.62 -0.83 -13.30
N ILE A 213 -24.51 -0.18 -13.63
CA ILE A 213 -23.21 -0.40 -12.97
C ILE A 213 -22.84 0.91 -12.29
N THR A 214 -22.93 0.97 -10.97
CA THR A 214 -22.47 2.13 -10.19
C THR A 214 -21.05 1.95 -9.68
N THR A 215 -20.61 0.70 -9.50
CA THR A 215 -19.23 0.39 -9.10
C THR A 215 -18.63 -0.65 -10.03
N LEU A 216 -17.45 -0.35 -10.57
CA LEU A 216 -16.65 -1.28 -11.34
C LEU A 216 -15.18 -1.13 -10.93
N VAL A 217 -14.55 -2.25 -10.59
CA VAL A 217 -13.10 -2.37 -10.39
C VAL A 217 -12.58 -3.42 -11.35
N PHE A 218 -11.54 -3.08 -12.11
CA PHE A 218 -10.93 -3.96 -13.08
C PHE A 218 -9.41 -3.84 -13.06
N VAL A 219 -8.74 -4.91 -13.51
CA VAL A 219 -7.28 -5.04 -13.42
C VAL A 219 -6.65 -5.40 -14.76
N GLN A 220 -5.38 -5.02 -14.90
CA GLN A 220 -4.49 -5.52 -15.95
C GLN A 220 -3.04 -5.58 -15.44
N ASN A 221 -2.58 -6.78 -15.09
CA ASN A 221 -1.32 -7.06 -14.41
C ASN A 221 -0.04 -6.84 -15.26
N ALA A 222 -0.17 -6.47 -16.53
CA ALA A 222 0.97 -6.25 -17.43
C ALA A 222 0.85 -4.96 -18.26
N LEU A 223 0.04 -3.98 -17.82
CA LEU A 223 -0.10 -2.72 -18.58
C LEU A 223 1.09 -1.79 -18.34
N GLU A 224 2.08 -1.85 -19.23
CA GLU A 224 3.19 -0.91 -19.22
C GLU A 224 2.81 0.42 -19.87
N LEU A 225 2.36 1.38 -19.05
CA LEU A 225 2.10 2.75 -19.48
C LEU A 225 3.39 3.47 -19.89
N ARG A 226 3.28 4.47 -20.76
CA ARG A 226 4.39 5.40 -21.06
C ARG A 226 4.92 6.05 -19.78
N ASP A 227 4.00 6.52 -18.94
CA ASP A 227 4.21 7.13 -17.63
C ASP A 227 2.89 7.07 -16.82
N PRO A 228 2.89 7.34 -15.49
CA PRO A 228 1.69 7.22 -14.66
C PRO A 228 0.50 8.12 -15.07
N SER A 229 0.73 9.22 -15.78
CA SER A 229 -0.32 10.14 -16.27
C SER A 229 -0.90 9.74 -17.62
N SER A 230 -0.34 8.72 -18.27
CA SER A 230 -0.74 8.25 -19.60
C SER A 230 -1.99 7.35 -19.58
N ILE A 231 -2.88 7.50 -18.60
CA ILE A 231 -4.22 6.88 -18.57
C ILE A 231 -5.24 7.92 -18.09
N TYR A 232 -6.38 7.99 -18.78
CA TYR A 232 -7.40 9.01 -18.55
C TYR A 232 -8.80 8.45 -18.78
N GLY A 233 -9.80 9.08 -18.17
CA GLY A 233 -11.19 8.63 -18.22
C GLY A 233 -11.55 7.55 -17.20
N VAL A 234 -10.59 7.07 -16.39
CA VAL A 234 -10.80 6.14 -15.27
C VAL A 234 -10.02 6.61 -14.05
N ALA A 235 -10.44 6.19 -12.86
CA ALA A 235 -9.69 6.42 -11.63
C ALA A 235 -8.66 5.29 -11.44
N VAL A 236 -7.41 5.66 -11.19
CA VAL A 236 -6.34 4.72 -10.82
C VAL A 236 -6.43 4.48 -9.32
N ILE A 237 -6.65 3.23 -8.91
CA ILE A 237 -6.67 2.84 -7.48
C ILE A 237 -5.25 2.51 -7.03
N THR A 238 -4.57 1.66 -7.80
CA THR A 238 -3.16 1.28 -7.61
C THR A 238 -2.58 0.92 -8.98
N ILE A 239 -1.28 0.60 -9.04
CA ILE A 239 -0.68 0.05 -10.24
C ILE A 239 -1.49 -1.17 -10.69
N TYR A 240 -1.88 -1.18 -11.96
CA TYR A 240 -2.69 -2.23 -12.58
C TYR A 240 -4.15 -2.36 -12.13
N GLN A 241 -4.67 -1.48 -11.27
CA GLN A 241 -6.06 -1.52 -10.81
C GLN A 241 -6.78 -0.19 -11.02
N TYR A 242 -7.94 -0.26 -11.65
CA TYR A 242 -8.70 0.89 -12.13
C TYR A 242 -10.17 0.79 -11.74
N SER A 243 -10.84 1.95 -11.70
CA SER A 243 -12.28 2.05 -11.45
C SER A 243 -12.95 3.16 -12.26
N LEU A 244 -14.28 3.21 -12.21
CA LEU A 244 -15.03 4.33 -12.79
C LEU A 244 -14.60 5.65 -12.14
N PRO A 245 -14.52 6.73 -12.91
CA PRO A 245 -14.18 8.04 -12.36
C PRO A 245 -15.33 8.56 -11.49
N SER A 246 -15.02 9.36 -10.47
CA SER A 246 -16.01 9.86 -9.49
C SER A 246 -17.13 10.72 -10.09
N TYR A 247 -16.92 11.31 -11.27
CA TYR A 247 -17.94 12.07 -11.98
C TYR A 247 -19.00 11.19 -12.67
N LEU A 248 -18.71 9.91 -12.88
CA LEU A 248 -19.61 8.97 -13.54
C LEU A 248 -20.45 8.23 -12.48
N LYS A 249 -21.75 8.55 -12.42
CA LYS A 249 -22.65 7.96 -11.42
C LYS A 249 -22.98 6.49 -11.69
N SER A 250 -23.29 6.15 -12.94
CA SER A 250 -23.55 4.77 -13.36
C SER A 250 -23.36 4.59 -14.87
N ILE A 251 -23.23 3.33 -15.29
CA ILE A 251 -23.36 2.91 -16.69
C ILE A 251 -24.66 2.09 -16.80
N ALA A 252 -25.69 2.66 -17.42
CA ALA A 252 -26.97 1.96 -17.65
C ALA A 252 -26.81 0.77 -18.62
N PRO A 253 -27.73 -0.22 -18.63
CA PRO A 253 -27.73 -1.32 -19.59
C PRO A 253 -27.62 -0.84 -21.04
N GLY A 254 -26.69 -1.44 -21.79
CA GLY A 254 -26.41 -1.07 -23.19
C GLY A 254 -25.58 0.19 -23.38
N ASN A 255 -25.35 0.99 -22.33
CA ASN A 255 -24.51 2.18 -22.42
C ASN A 255 -23.03 1.84 -22.25
N THR A 256 -22.21 2.81 -22.63
CA THR A 256 -20.75 2.70 -22.65
C THR A 256 -20.10 3.88 -21.94
N HIS A 257 -19.01 3.60 -21.24
CA HIS A 257 -18.07 4.63 -20.76
C HIS A 257 -16.72 4.45 -21.44
N ASN A 258 -16.10 5.55 -21.89
CA ASN A 258 -14.83 5.50 -22.61
C ASN A 258 -13.66 5.95 -21.73
N PHE A 259 -12.53 5.28 -21.87
CA PHE A 259 -11.26 5.69 -21.30
C PHE A 259 -10.13 5.45 -22.32
N GLY A 260 -8.99 6.12 -22.13
CA GLY A 260 -7.84 5.96 -23.00
C GLY A 260 -6.52 5.88 -22.25
N TYR A 261 -5.51 5.32 -22.91
CA TYR A 261 -4.18 5.20 -22.34
C TYR A 261 -3.09 5.12 -23.42
N ILE A 262 -1.85 5.40 -23.03
CA ILE A 262 -0.65 5.26 -23.87
C ILE A 262 0.23 4.18 -23.25
N ALA A 263 0.49 3.11 -24.00
CA ALA A 263 1.28 1.96 -23.57
C ALA A 263 2.54 1.78 -24.43
N LYS A 264 3.50 1.02 -23.90
CA LYS A 264 4.75 0.63 -24.58
C LYS A 264 4.59 -0.63 -25.46
N SER A 265 3.52 -1.40 -25.24
CA SER A 265 3.20 -2.61 -26.01
C SER A 265 2.22 -2.31 -27.14
N SER A 266 2.44 -2.92 -28.30
CA SER A 266 1.53 -2.88 -29.46
C SER A 266 0.31 -3.78 -29.29
N VAL A 267 0.35 -4.71 -28.33
CA VAL A 267 -0.72 -5.67 -28.08
C VAL A 267 -1.75 -5.05 -27.13
N PRO A 268 -3.03 -4.97 -27.53
CA PRO A 268 -4.08 -4.50 -26.64
C PRO A 268 -4.16 -5.37 -25.37
N PRO A 269 -4.14 -4.78 -24.16
CA PRO A 269 -4.36 -5.50 -22.92
C PRO A 269 -5.77 -6.08 -22.81
N THR A 270 -5.87 -7.26 -22.21
CA THR A 270 -7.15 -7.82 -21.73
C THR A 270 -7.44 -7.34 -20.31
N PHE A 271 -8.48 -6.56 -20.11
CA PHE A 271 -8.91 -6.14 -18.78
C PHE A 271 -9.79 -7.22 -18.13
N THR A 272 -9.56 -7.49 -16.84
CA THR A 272 -10.34 -8.44 -16.07
C THR A 272 -11.17 -7.71 -15.02
N VAL A 273 -12.48 -7.95 -14.99
CA VAL A 273 -13.35 -7.43 -13.93
C VAL A 273 -12.99 -8.12 -12.63
N GLN A 274 -12.69 -7.31 -11.60
CA GLN A 274 -12.45 -7.80 -10.26
C GLN A 274 -13.70 -7.65 -9.39
N ASN A 275 -14.39 -6.51 -9.44
CA ASN A 275 -15.64 -6.26 -8.73
C ASN A 275 -16.62 -5.47 -9.61
N ILE A 276 -17.91 -5.77 -9.47
CA ILE A 276 -18.99 -5.06 -10.17
C ILE A 276 -20.25 -5.03 -9.32
N TYR A 277 -20.86 -3.86 -9.15
CA TYR A 277 -22.10 -3.68 -8.39
C TYR A 277 -23.07 -2.72 -9.10
N PRO A 278 -24.40 -2.96 -8.96
CA PRO A 278 -25.43 -2.03 -9.38
C PRO A 278 -25.49 -0.80 -8.50
#